data_AF-A0A059UBK3-F1
#
_entry.id   AF-A0A059UBK3-F1
#
_cell.length_a   1.000
_cell.length_b   1.000
_cell.length_c   1.000
_cell.angle_alpha   90.00
_cell.angle_beta   90.00
_cell.angle_gamma   90.00
#
_symmetry.space_group_name_H-M   'P 1'
#
loop_
_entity.id
_entity.type
_entity.pdbx_description
1 polymer ?
#
loop_
_entity_poly.entity_id
_entity_poly.type
_entity_poly.pdbx_seq_one_letter_code
_entity_poly.pdbx_strand_id
1 'polypeptide(L)'
;GEIAIAKRIEAGRDAMIRGLCESPLTFEAMMVWRDELMNERILLRDLIDLEATYGAENPPPEPKPVEERPPEPAAPVKGKKRSAEEVDEVEAERMRQQQQEEEEEDDAVAMSMSAMEGELREGVLAKLDEIADAFSRFRKLQDRLLVRRIEGKDLTPKAQGEYDDLSLQIVDNLKTIHINNARIEALVEQLYAINKKLMGLEGKLMRLADAHGVPRKEFLHNYIGSELEPDWAERVREISAKWKRLVDGKGEEVQVVRDEISEIAQEIGIPIDD
;
A
#
# COMPACT_ATOMS: atom_id res chain seq x y z
N GLY A 1 -22.67 11.86 1.70
CA GLY A 1 -21.93 13.01 2.22
C GLY A 1 -20.46 12.80 1.92
N GLU A 2 -19.75 13.87 1.60
CA GLU A 2 -18.34 13.85 1.17
C GLU A 2 -17.43 13.16 2.21
N ILE A 3 -17.67 13.39 3.51
CA ILE A 3 -16.96 12.71 4.61
C ILE A 3 -17.11 11.18 4.55
N ALA A 4 -18.30 10.68 4.20
CA ALA A 4 -18.53 9.24 4.10
C ALA A 4 -17.85 8.63 2.86
N ILE A 5 -17.60 9.43 1.83
CA ILE A 5 -16.86 9.00 0.63
C ILE A 5 -15.37 8.96 0.95
N ALA A 6 -14.83 10.02 1.57
CA ALA A 6 -13.44 10.07 2.02
C ALA A 6 -13.06 8.87 2.91
N LYS A 7 -13.88 8.58 3.94
CA LYS A 7 -13.67 7.42 4.82
C LYS A 7 -13.68 6.08 4.09
N ARG A 8 -14.48 5.94 3.04
CA ARG A 8 -14.51 4.70 2.24
C ARG A 8 -13.29 4.57 1.34
N ILE A 9 -12.79 5.68 0.80
CA ILE A 9 -11.56 5.71 0.01
C ILE A 9 -10.36 5.35 0.89
N GLU A 10 -10.25 5.96 2.07
CA GLU A 10 -9.20 5.70 3.05
C GLU A 10 -9.20 4.23 3.52
N ALA A 11 -10.38 3.69 3.88
CA ALA A 11 -10.50 2.28 4.25
C ALA A 11 -10.13 1.32 3.11
N GLY A 12 -10.41 1.69 1.85
CA GLY A 12 -10.02 0.92 0.67
C GLY A 12 -8.51 0.92 0.46
N ARG A 13 -7.86 2.08 0.63
CA ARG A 13 -6.40 2.21 0.59
C ARG A 13 -5.74 1.40 1.69
N ASP A 14 -6.27 1.43 2.90
CA ASP A 14 -5.76 0.66 4.03
C ASP A 14 -5.82 -0.85 3.80
N ALA A 15 -6.92 -1.34 3.22
CA ALA A 15 -7.06 -2.75 2.86
C ALA A 15 -6.05 -3.15 1.77
N MET A 16 -5.81 -2.27 0.80
CA MET A 16 -4.82 -2.47 -0.25
C MET A 16 -3.39 -2.52 0.30
N ILE A 17 -3.00 -1.56 1.15
CA ILE A 17 -1.69 -1.54 1.80
C ILE A 17 -1.49 -2.82 2.62
N ARG A 18 -2.49 -3.25 3.40
CA ARG A 18 -2.41 -4.49 4.16
C ARG A 18 -2.12 -5.70 3.27
N GLY A 19 -2.86 -5.87 2.16
CA GLY A 19 -2.63 -6.98 1.23
C GLY A 19 -1.26 -6.90 0.54
N LEU A 20 -0.79 -5.69 0.21
CA LEU A 20 0.56 -5.51 -0.33
C LEU A 20 1.65 -5.90 0.68
N CYS A 21 1.48 -5.59 1.95
CA CYS A 21 2.46 -5.90 3.01
C CYS A 21 2.64 -7.40 3.26
N GLU A 22 1.68 -8.23 2.86
CA GLU A 22 1.81 -9.69 2.95
C GLU A 22 2.79 -10.23 1.89
N SER A 23 3.02 -9.51 0.80
CA SER A 23 3.96 -9.90 -0.26
C SER A 23 5.37 -9.34 -0.04
N PRO A 24 6.40 -10.20 0.04
CA PRO A 24 7.82 -9.81 0.00
C PRO A 24 8.23 -8.94 -1.20
N LEU A 25 7.47 -8.94 -2.30
CA LEU A 25 7.75 -8.06 -3.43
C LEU A 25 7.58 -6.59 -3.06
N THR A 26 6.61 -6.29 -2.20
CA THR A 26 6.44 -4.95 -1.63
C THR A 26 7.68 -4.56 -0.86
N PHE A 27 8.28 -5.47 -0.08
CA PHE A 27 9.54 -5.19 0.60
C PHE A 27 10.68 -4.87 -0.37
N GLU A 28 10.88 -5.68 -1.41
CA GLU A 28 11.95 -5.45 -2.38
C GLU A 28 11.79 -4.10 -3.08
N ALA A 29 10.56 -3.74 -3.46
CA ALA A 29 10.25 -2.43 -4.00
C ALA A 29 10.56 -1.30 -3.00
N MET A 30 10.19 -1.43 -1.71
CA MET A 30 10.52 -0.43 -0.69
C MET A 30 12.03 -0.26 -0.53
N MET A 31 12.80 -1.36 -0.57
CA MET A 31 14.26 -1.30 -0.46
C MET A 31 14.88 -0.60 -1.66
N VAL A 32 14.40 -0.90 -2.87
CA VAL A 32 14.82 -0.21 -4.09
C VAL A 32 14.51 1.27 -4.00
N TRP A 33 13.30 1.66 -3.59
CA TRP A 33 12.92 3.07 -3.49
C TRP A 33 13.71 3.81 -2.41
N ARG A 34 13.95 3.18 -1.27
CA ARG A 34 14.81 3.71 -0.22
C ARG A 34 16.23 3.97 -0.76
N ASP A 35 16.82 2.98 -1.41
CA ASP A 35 18.16 3.12 -1.99
C ASP A 35 18.20 4.17 -3.09
N GLU A 36 17.17 4.24 -3.95
CA GLU A 36 17.05 5.28 -4.97
C GLU A 36 16.93 6.68 -4.36
N LEU A 37 16.16 6.84 -3.29
CA LEU A 37 15.99 8.11 -2.59
C LEU A 37 17.28 8.55 -1.88
N MET A 38 17.98 7.60 -1.23
CA MET A 38 19.27 7.84 -0.57
C MET A 38 20.35 8.26 -1.58
N ASN A 39 20.36 7.64 -2.76
CA ASN A 39 21.31 7.93 -3.84
C ASN A 39 20.84 9.09 -4.76
N GLU A 40 19.80 9.83 -4.38
CA GLU A 40 19.25 10.97 -5.13
C GLU A 40 18.86 10.64 -6.58
N ARG A 41 18.48 9.39 -6.85
CA ARG A 41 17.98 8.94 -8.16
C ARG A 41 16.50 9.25 -8.39
N ILE A 42 15.74 9.35 -7.30
CA ILE A 42 14.34 9.77 -7.28
C ILE A 42 14.15 10.88 -6.25
N LEU A 43 13.09 11.66 -6.39
CA LEU A 43 12.73 12.72 -5.46
C LEU A 43 11.76 12.20 -4.41
N LEU A 44 11.68 12.89 -3.27
CA LEU A 44 10.80 12.48 -2.18
C LEU A 44 9.32 12.49 -2.62
N ARG A 45 8.91 13.48 -3.42
CA ARG A 45 7.57 13.54 -4.05
C ARG A 45 7.21 12.37 -4.96
N ASP A 46 8.21 11.68 -5.51
CA ASP A 46 7.98 10.52 -6.38
C ASP A 46 7.70 9.25 -5.56
N LEU A 47 7.96 9.30 -4.24
CA LEU A 47 7.78 8.19 -3.31
C LEU A 47 6.56 8.40 -2.40
N ILE A 48 6.36 9.62 -1.89
CA ILE A 48 5.29 9.95 -0.95
C ILE A 48 4.38 11.05 -1.49
N ASP A 49 3.17 11.12 -0.92
CA ASP A 49 2.32 12.29 -1.00
C ASP A 49 2.87 13.38 -0.06
N LEU A 50 3.59 14.35 -0.63
CA LEU A 50 4.25 15.41 0.15
C LEU A 50 3.25 16.25 0.94
N GLU A 51 2.11 16.62 0.34
CA GLU A 51 1.14 17.50 0.98
C GLU A 51 0.46 16.78 2.14
N ALA A 52 0.06 15.52 1.94
CA ALA A 52 -0.54 14.72 3.00
C ALA A 52 0.45 14.45 4.14
N THR A 53 1.71 14.14 3.81
CA THR A 53 2.75 13.88 4.82
C THR A 53 3.09 15.14 5.59
N TYR A 54 3.27 16.27 4.89
CA TYR A 54 3.57 17.55 5.51
C TYR A 54 2.44 18.03 6.41
N GLY A 55 1.19 17.93 5.97
CA GLY A 55 0.02 18.31 6.76
C GLY A 55 -0.22 17.39 7.97
N ALA A 56 0.21 16.13 7.90
CA ALA A 56 0.15 15.19 9.03
C ALA A 56 1.20 15.51 10.11
N GLU A 57 2.41 15.92 9.73
CA GLU A 57 3.46 16.33 10.67
C GLU A 57 3.27 17.75 11.20
N ASN A 58 2.66 18.62 10.39
CA ASN A 58 2.36 20.03 10.73
C ASN A 58 0.85 20.28 10.68
N PRO A 59 0.07 19.68 11.61
CA PRO A 59 -1.37 19.93 11.65
C PRO A 59 -1.63 21.42 11.91
N PRO A 60 -2.61 22.02 11.21
CA PRO A 60 -2.97 23.41 11.46
C PRO A 60 -3.35 23.57 12.94
N PRO A 61 -2.95 24.68 13.59
CA PRO A 61 -3.25 24.89 14.99
C PRO A 61 -4.76 24.81 15.21
N GLU A 62 -5.18 24.02 16.21
CA GLU A 62 -6.59 23.95 16.60
C GLU A 62 -7.12 25.37 16.78
N PRO A 63 -8.30 25.71 16.21
CA PRO A 63 -8.88 27.02 16.41
C PRO A 63 -9.04 27.24 17.92
N LYS A 64 -8.25 28.15 18.47
CA LYS A 64 -8.38 28.55 19.87
C LYS A 64 -9.84 28.94 20.10
N PRO A 65 -10.47 28.50 21.21
CA PRO A 65 -11.79 29.00 21.56
C PRO A 65 -11.72 30.52 21.52
N VAL A 66 -12.53 31.13 20.67
CA VAL A 66 -12.69 32.58 20.68
C VAL A 66 -13.27 32.89 22.05
N GLU A 67 -12.42 33.35 22.98
CA GLU A 67 -12.92 33.98 24.19
C GLU A 67 -13.75 35.16 23.73
N GLU A 68 -15.08 35.01 23.81
CA GLU A 68 -16.04 36.08 23.60
C GLU A 68 -15.64 37.24 24.51
N ARG A 69 -14.95 38.23 23.94
CA ARG A 69 -14.76 39.51 24.61
C ARG A 69 -16.15 40.09 24.89
N PRO A 70 -16.46 40.47 26.13
CA PRO A 70 -17.75 41.08 26.44
C PRO A 70 -17.95 42.33 25.59
N PRO A 71 -19.16 42.60 25.09
CA PRO A 71 -19.41 43.77 24.27
C PRO A 71 -19.16 45.05 25.09
N GLU A 72 -18.26 45.91 24.60
CA GLU A 72 -18.11 47.27 25.13
C GLU A 72 -19.40 48.07 24.86
N PRO A 73 -19.85 48.89 25.83
CA PRO A 73 -21.11 49.62 25.71
C PRO A 73 -21.01 50.75 24.68
N ALA A 74 -21.94 50.74 23.73
CA ALA A 74 -22.10 51.76 22.70
C ALA A 74 -22.33 53.16 23.29
N ALA A 75 -21.49 54.13 22.91
CA ALA A 75 -21.73 55.55 23.14
C ALA A 75 -22.70 56.12 22.08
N PRO A 76 -23.60 57.06 22.43
CA PRO A 76 -24.65 57.50 21.52
C PRO A 76 -24.17 58.65 20.62
N VAL A 77 -24.24 58.48 19.30
CA VAL A 77 -24.02 59.58 18.35
C VAL A 77 -25.37 60.19 17.97
N LYS A 78 -25.60 61.42 18.44
CA LYS A 78 -26.73 62.28 18.06
C LYS A 78 -26.62 62.67 16.58
N GLY A 79 -27.73 62.53 15.86
CA GLY A 79 -27.78 62.75 14.42
C GLY A 79 -27.63 64.19 13.93
N LYS A 80 -27.21 64.31 12.66
CA LYS A 80 -27.60 65.39 11.76
C LYS A 80 -27.47 64.91 10.30
N LYS A 81 -28.51 65.20 9.51
CA LYS A 81 -28.68 64.85 8.08
C LYS A 81 -27.82 65.72 7.14
N ARG A 82 -27.69 65.22 5.89
CA ARG A 82 -27.15 65.79 4.62
C ARG A 82 -25.72 65.32 4.34
N SER A 83 -25.29 64.94 3.15
CA SER A 83 -25.84 64.91 1.78
C SER A 83 -24.89 64.01 0.94
N ALA A 84 -25.34 63.56 -0.24
CA ALA A 84 -24.52 62.81 -1.20
C ALA A 84 -23.35 63.66 -1.73
N GLU A 85 -22.16 63.08 -1.81
CA GLU A 85 -21.05 63.55 -2.64
C GLU A 85 -20.09 62.38 -2.94
N GLU A 86 -19.55 62.42 -4.15
CA GLU A 86 -18.92 61.36 -4.93
C GLU A 86 -17.70 60.72 -4.24
N VAL A 87 -17.65 59.38 -4.26
CA VAL A 87 -16.41 58.63 -4.01
C VAL A 87 -15.58 58.69 -5.28
N ASP A 88 -14.40 59.30 -5.18
CA ASP A 88 -13.40 59.42 -6.22
C ASP A 88 -13.00 58.01 -6.72
N GLU A 89 -13.33 57.71 -7.99
CA GLU A 89 -13.06 56.41 -8.63
C GLU A 89 -11.56 56.03 -8.53
N VAL A 90 -10.67 57.03 -8.42
CA VAL A 90 -9.22 56.82 -8.30
C VAL A 90 -8.81 56.23 -6.93
N GLU A 91 -9.55 56.55 -5.86
CA GLU A 91 -9.28 56.01 -4.52
C GLU A 91 -9.88 54.60 -4.36
N ALA A 92 -11.03 54.34 -5.01
CA ALA A 92 -11.62 53.01 -5.11
C ALA A 92 -10.74 52.06 -5.94
N GLU A 93 -10.08 52.55 -6.99
CA GLU A 93 -9.20 51.75 -7.84
C GLU A 93 -7.85 51.47 -7.17
N ARG A 94 -7.32 52.41 -6.36
CA ARG A 94 -6.16 52.17 -5.49
C ARG A 94 -6.44 51.16 -4.39
N MET A 95 -7.62 51.21 -3.76
CA MET A 95 -8.02 50.22 -2.76
C MET A 95 -8.27 48.84 -3.38
N ARG A 96 -8.77 48.77 -4.62
CA ARG A 96 -8.91 47.49 -5.35
C ARG A 96 -7.57 46.91 -5.79
N GLN A 97 -6.61 47.74 -6.19
CA GLN A 97 -5.25 47.29 -6.50
C GLN A 97 -4.51 46.83 -5.23
N GLN A 98 -4.66 47.52 -4.10
CA GLN A 98 -4.10 47.06 -2.81
C GLN A 98 -4.78 45.80 -2.28
N GLN A 99 -6.09 45.63 -2.46
CA GLN A 99 -6.79 44.39 -2.11
C GLN A 99 -6.47 43.23 -3.07
N GLN A 100 -6.18 43.50 -4.35
CA GLN A 100 -5.70 42.46 -5.27
C GLN A 100 -4.25 42.06 -5.00
N GLU A 101 -3.40 42.99 -4.56
CA GLU A 101 -2.03 42.66 -4.10
C GLU A 101 -2.03 41.91 -2.76
N GLU A 102 -2.98 42.19 -1.84
CA GLU A 102 -3.14 41.43 -0.59
C GLU A 102 -3.86 40.07 -0.78
N GLU A 103 -4.76 39.92 -1.76
CA GLU A 103 -5.37 38.62 -2.12
C GLU A 103 -4.42 37.70 -2.92
N GLU A 104 -3.41 38.24 -3.61
CA GLU A 104 -2.31 37.43 -4.19
C GLU A 104 -1.25 37.02 -3.13
N GLU A 105 -1.20 37.69 -1.98
CA GLU A 105 -0.29 37.33 -0.86
C GLU A 105 -0.88 36.27 0.09
N ASP A 106 -2.20 36.08 0.10
CA ASP A 106 -2.86 35.01 0.89
C ASP A 106 -2.77 33.62 0.22
N ASP A 107 -2.33 33.56 -1.05
CA ASP A 107 -1.89 32.33 -1.73
C ASP A 107 -0.34 32.11 -1.62
N ALA A 108 0.38 33.00 -0.91
CA ALA A 108 1.84 33.04 -0.84
C ALA A 108 2.44 32.57 0.51
N VAL A 109 1.77 31.66 1.23
CA VAL A 109 2.41 30.82 2.28
C VAL A 109 2.17 29.32 2.06
N ALA A 110 1.86 28.90 0.82
CA ALA A 110 2.05 27.51 0.44
C ALA A 110 3.57 27.28 0.31
N MET A 111 4.18 26.66 1.33
CA MET A 111 5.61 26.33 1.32
C MET A 111 5.97 25.58 0.03
N SER A 112 7.06 25.98 -0.64
CA SER A 112 7.43 25.35 -1.92
C SER A 112 7.66 23.84 -1.75
N MET A 113 7.35 23.03 -2.78
CA MET A 113 7.54 21.57 -2.72
C MET A 113 8.97 21.18 -2.33
N SER A 114 9.99 21.87 -2.83
CA SER A 114 11.39 21.59 -2.46
C SER A 114 11.71 21.91 -1.00
N ALA A 115 11.02 22.89 -0.39
CA ALA A 115 11.15 23.16 1.04
C ALA A 115 10.46 22.06 1.87
N MET A 116 9.27 21.59 1.46
CA MET A 116 8.60 20.44 2.09
C MET A 116 9.46 19.17 1.99
N GLU A 117 10.09 18.93 0.84
CA GLU A 117 11.03 17.81 0.67
C GLU A 117 12.21 17.91 1.65
N GLY A 118 12.77 19.10 1.82
CA GLY A 118 13.91 19.31 2.72
C GLY A 118 13.58 18.97 4.17
N GLU A 119 12.42 19.40 4.67
CA GLU A 119 11.99 19.15 6.05
C GLU A 119 11.63 17.68 6.29
N LEU A 120 10.90 17.06 5.37
CA LEU A 120 10.41 15.68 5.52
C LEU A 120 11.47 14.62 5.24
N ARG A 121 12.54 14.94 4.50
CA ARG A 121 13.50 13.94 4.00
C ARG A 121 14.12 13.10 5.12
N GLU A 122 14.58 13.71 6.20
CA GLU A 122 15.22 12.98 7.30
C GLU A 122 14.23 12.06 8.02
N GLY A 123 13.03 12.56 8.32
CA GLY A 123 11.96 11.78 8.96
C GLY A 123 11.51 10.60 8.11
N VAL A 124 11.30 10.81 6.81
CA VAL A 124 10.86 9.76 5.89
C VAL A 124 11.96 8.72 5.68
N LEU A 125 13.22 9.12 5.55
CA LEU A 125 14.34 8.16 5.47
C LEU A 125 14.46 7.32 6.75
N ALA A 126 14.34 7.93 7.93
CA ALA A 126 14.35 7.19 9.20
C ALA A 126 13.19 6.19 9.27
N LYS A 127 12.00 6.55 8.79
CA LYS A 127 10.86 5.63 8.72
C LYS A 127 11.09 4.49 7.73
N LEU A 128 11.68 4.78 6.57
CA LEU A 128 12.06 3.75 5.60
C LEU A 128 13.11 2.78 6.18
N ASP A 129 14.04 3.26 7.01
CA ASP A 129 15.00 2.42 7.75
C ASP A 129 14.28 1.51 8.76
N GLU A 130 13.36 2.06 9.56
CA GLU A 130 12.55 1.27 10.50
C GLU A 130 11.73 0.18 9.78
N ILE A 131 11.15 0.52 8.62
CA ILE A 131 10.44 -0.41 7.75
C ILE A 131 11.39 -1.50 7.23
N ALA A 132 12.59 -1.11 6.78
CA ALA A 132 13.60 -2.04 6.29
C ALA A 132 13.98 -3.11 7.32
N ASP A 133 14.23 -2.68 8.56
CA ASP A 133 14.60 -3.55 9.67
C ASP A 133 13.45 -4.50 10.05
N ALA A 134 12.21 -3.97 10.11
CA ALA A 134 11.03 -4.77 10.39
C ALA A 134 10.81 -5.85 9.32
N PHE A 135 10.91 -5.49 8.04
CA PHE A 135 10.80 -6.44 6.95
C PHE A 135 11.94 -7.46 6.92
N SER A 136 13.18 -7.08 7.24
CA SER A 136 14.29 -8.04 7.31
C SER A 136 14.03 -9.15 8.33
N ARG A 137 13.39 -8.80 9.46
CA ARG A 137 12.96 -9.77 10.49
C ARG A 137 11.76 -10.58 10.00
N PHE A 138 10.79 -9.94 9.36
CA PHE A 138 9.60 -10.57 8.81
C PHE A 138 9.95 -11.62 7.73
N ARG A 139 10.84 -11.30 6.80
CA ARG A 139 11.33 -12.21 5.74
C ARG A 139 11.96 -13.47 6.32
N LYS A 140 12.76 -13.35 7.38
CA LYS A 140 13.35 -14.53 8.06
C LYS A 140 12.29 -15.45 8.67
N LEU A 141 11.16 -14.90 9.11
CA LEU A 141 10.03 -15.69 9.60
C LEU A 141 9.23 -16.31 8.44
N GLN A 142 9.06 -15.60 7.31
CA GLN A 142 8.47 -16.12 6.08
C GLN A 142 9.28 -17.30 5.51
N ASP A 143 10.60 -17.15 5.39
CA ASP A 143 11.49 -18.23 4.94
C ASP A 143 11.36 -19.47 5.84
N ARG A 144 11.29 -19.24 7.16
CA ARG A 144 11.09 -20.31 8.14
C ARG A 144 9.70 -20.94 8.04
N LEU A 145 8.66 -20.16 7.75
CA LEU A 145 7.31 -20.67 7.53
C LEU A 145 7.27 -21.56 6.29
N LEU A 146 7.88 -21.12 5.18
CA LEU A 146 7.96 -21.88 3.94
C LEU A 146 8.64 -23.24 4.16
N VAL A 147 9.81 -23.25 4.82
CA VAL A 147 10.52 -24.50 5.16
C VAL A 147 9.66 -25.41 6.05
N ARG A 148 8.97 -24.85 7.06
CA ARG A 148 8.08 -25.62 7.95
C ARG A 148 6.91 -26.23 7.19
N ARG A 149 6.31 -25.49 6.25
CA ARG A 149 5.20 -25.96 5.42
C ARG A 149 5.60 -27.08 4.49
N ILE A 150 6.82 -27.05 3.92
CA ILE A 150 7.39 -28.18 3.18
C ILE A 150 7.48 -29.43 4.07
N GLU A 151 7.75 -29.28 5.37
CA GLU A 151 7.74 -30.38 6.34
C GLU A 151 6.32 -30.75 6.85
N GLY A 152 5.27 -30.12 6.36
CA GLY A 152 3.88 -30.31 6.83
C GLY A 152 3.62 -29.77 8.24
N LYS A 153 4.40 -28.78 8.70
CA LYS A 153 4.31 -28.15 10.03
C LYS A 153 4.08 -26.65 9.90
N ASP A 154 3.63 -26.05 11.01
CA ASP A 154 3.47 -24.59 11.12
C ASP A 154 4.62 -23.93 11.90
N LEU A 155 4.58 -22.59 11.95
CA LEU A 155 5.39 -21.83 12.88
C LEU A 155 5.04 -22.17 14.34
N THR A 156 6.02 -22.03 15.23
CA THR A 156 5.77 -22.15 16.67
C THR A 156 4.87 -21.00 17.14
N PRO A 157 4.00 -21.15 18.16
CA PRO A 157 3.12 -20.07 18.62
C PRO A 157 3.83 -18.74 18.90
N LYS A 158 5.04 -18.79 19.47
CA LYS A 158 5.87 -17.59 19.70
C LYS A 158 6.31 -16.90 18.39
N ALA A 159 6.70 -17.69 17.39
CA ALA A 159 7.13 -17.18 16.09
C ALA A 159 5.94 -16.66 15.28
N GLN A 160 4.77 -17.27 15.45
CA GLN A 160 3.53 -16.75 14.86
C GLN A 160 3.16 -15.39 15.46
N GLY A 161 3.21 -15.24 16.79
CA GLY A 161 2.98 -13.94 17.42
C GLY A 161 3.96 -12.86 16.93
N GLU A 162 5.25 -13.18 16.82
CA GLU A 162 6.25 -12.25 16.26
C GLU A 162 5.98 -11.91 14.78
N TYR A 163 5.52 -12.89 13.99
CA TYR A 163 5.12 -12.69 12.60
C TYR A 163 3.95 -11.70 12.48
N ASP A 164 2.90 -11.91 13.28
CA ASP A 164 1.70 -11.08 13.29
C ASP A 164 2.03 -9.64 13.76
N ASP A 165 2.84 -9.51 14.82
CA ASP A 165 3.28 -8.21 15.35
C ASP A 165 4.11 -7.42 14.31
N LEU A 166 5.05 -8.09 13.63
CA LEU A 166 5.86 -7.47 12.58
C LEU A 166 5.02 -7.04 11.38
N SER A 167 4.06 -7.87 10.97
CA SER A 167 3.12 -7.53 9.89
C SER A 167 2.33 -6.25 10.22
N LEU A 168 1.79 -6.16 11.44
CA LEU A 168 1.08 -4.96 11.90
C LEU A 168 2.00 -3.74 11.94
N GLN A 169 3.21 -3.88 12.48
CA GLN A 169 4.18 -2.79 12.55
C GLN A 169 4.54 -2.24 11.15
N ILE A 170 4.74 -3.14 10.17
CA ILE A 170 5.04 -2.77 8.78
C ILE A 170 3.87 -2.00 8.16
N VAL A 171 2.64 -2.51 8.33
CA VAL A 171 1.43 -1.85 7.81
C VAL A 171 1.26 -0.46 8.40
N ASP A 172 1.42 -0.32 9.73
CA ASP A 172 1.24 0.96 10.41
C ASP A 172 2.31 1.98 9.96
N ASN A 173 3.57 1.56 9.86
CA ASN A 173 4.64 2.44 9.37
C ASN A 173 4.40 2.89 7.91
N LEU A 174 3.94 1.99 7.03
CA LEU A 174 3.65 2.33 5.64
C LEU A 174 2.44 3.27 5.49
N LYS A 175 1.48 3.21 6.43
CA LYS A 175 0.39 4.20 6.48
C LYS A 175 0.91 5.59 6.84
N THR A 176 1.85 5.69 7.77
CA THR A 176 2.41 6.98 8.22
C THR A 176 3.17 7.73 7.12
N ILE A 177 3.92 7.03 6.26
CA ILE A 177 4.74 7.70 5.22
C ILE A 177 3.91 8.20 4.02
N HIS A 178 2.60 7.96 3.99
CA HIS A 178 1.69 8.31 2.90
C HIS A 178 2.26 8.05 1.50
N ILE A 179 2.57 6.80 1.19
CA ILE A 179 3.11 6.41 -0.13
C ILE A 179 2.25 6.99 -1.26
N ASN A 180 2.93 7.53 -2.27
CA ASN A 180 2.33 8.08 -3.47
C ASN A 180 1.45 7.03 -4.16
N ASN A 181 0.25 7.40 -4.58
CA ASN A 181 -0.72 6.50 -5.17
C ASN A 181 -0.18 5.78 -6.43
N ALA A 182 0.64 6.45 -7.24
CA ALA A 182 1.25 5.83 -8.42
C ALA A 182 2.18 4.64 -8.07
N ARG A 183 2.84 4.70 -6.91
CA ARG A 183 3.70 3.62 -6.41
C ARG A 183 2.87 2.46 -5.88
N ILE A 184 1.77 2.75 -5.19
CA ILE A 184 0.80 1.74 -4.75
C ILE A 184 0.20 1.02 -5.97
N GLU A 185 -0.23 1.76 -7.00
CA GLU A 185 -0.76 1.19 -8.23
C GLU A 185 0.24 0.28 -8.95
N ALA A 186 1.51 0.67 -9.02
CA ALA A 186 2.57 -0.16 -9.60
C ALA A 186 2.76 -1.49 -8.84
N LEU A 187 2.72 -1.47 -7.50
CA LEU A 187 2.80 -2.69 -6.68
C LEU A 187 1.58 -3.58 -6.90
N VAL A 188 0.39 -2.99 -6.96
CA VAL A 188 -0.85 -3.71 -7.24
C VAL A 188 -0.79 -4.36 -8.62
N GLU A 189 -0.36 -3.64 -9.65
CA GLU A 189 -0.22 -4.18 -11.00
C GLU A 189 0.77 -5.35 -11.06
N GLN A 190 1.90 -5.24 -10.36
CA GLN A 190 2.87 -6.33 -10.23
C GLN A 190 2.24 -7.58 -9.59
N LEU A 191 1.50 -7.42 -8.49
CA LEU A 191 0.80 -8.52 -7.83
C LEU A 191 -0.27 -9.15 -8.75
N TYR A 192 -1.02 -8.33 -9.49
CA TYR A 192 -1.99 -8.82 -10.48
C TYR A 192 -1.32 -9.61 -11.61
N ALA A 193 -0.16 -9.16 -12.10
CA ALA A 193 0.59 -9.84 -13.15
C ALA A 193 1.03 -11.24 -12.70
N ILE A 194 1.51 -11.35 -11.46
CA ILE A 194 1.92 -12.62 -10.88
C ILE A 194 0.73 -13.55 -10.64
N ASN A 195 -0.35 -13.04 -10.05
CA ASN A 195 -1.57 -13.83 -9.85
C ASN A 195 -2.12 -14.35 -11.19
N LYS A 196 -2.07 -13.53 -12.24
CA LYS A 196 -2.46 -13.95 -13.60
C LYS A 196 -1.57 -15.06 -14.14
N LYS A 197 -0.25 -15.02 -13.88
CA LYS A 197 0.69 -16.08 -14.26
C LYS A 197 0.37 -17.38 -13.52
N LEU A 198 0.17 -17.30 -12.19
CA LEU A 198 -0.21 -18.43 -11.34
C LEU A 198 -1.51 -19.09 -11.81
N MET A 199 -2.59 -18.32 -11.97
CA MET A 199 -3.88 -18.82 -12.49
C MET A 199 -3.73 -19.48 -13.87
N GLY A 200 -2.83 -18.97 -14.71
CA GLY A 200 -2.51 -19.56 -16.02
C GLY A 200 -1.90 -20.95 -15.90
N LEU A 201 -0.97 -21.14 -14.96
CA LEU A 201 -0.31 -22.43 -14.69
C LEU A 201 -1.28 -23.43 -14.06
N GLU A 202 -2.06 -23.01 -13.06
CA GLU A 202 -3.09 -23.85 -12.44
C GLU A 202 -4.14 -24.28 -13.46
N GLY A 203 -4.55 -23.38 -14.35
CA GLY A 203 -5.45 -23.68 -15.46
C GLY A 203 -4.84 -24.63 -16.49
N LYS A 204 -3.52 -24.59 -16.72
CA LYS A 204 -2.81 -25.58 -17.55
C LYS A 204 -2.80 -26.94 -16.87
N LEU A 205 -2.46 -27.01 -15.58
CA LEU A 205 -2.43 -28.25 -14.81
C LEU A 205 -3.81 -28.91 -14.71
N MET A 206 -4.86 -28.12 -14.48
CA MET A 206 -6.23 -28.61 -14.45
C MET A 206 -6.70 -29.16 -15.80
N ARG A 207 -6.33 -28.50 -16.92
CA ARG A 207 -6.63 -29.01 -18.26
C ARG A 207 -5.90 -30.31 -18.59
N LEU A 208 -4.66 -30.49 -18.13
CA LEU A 208 -3.94 -31.76 -18.24
C LEU A 208 -4.69 -32.87 -17.49
N ALA A 209 -5.14 -32.57 -16.27
CA ALA A 209 -5.91 -33.52 -15.46
C ALA A 209 -7.24 -33.91 -16.13
N ASP A 210 -7.99 -32.93 -16.66
CA ASP A 210 -9.26 -33.15 -17.36
C ASP A 210 -9.08 -33.99 -18.64
N ALA A 211 -8.02 -33.72 -19.43
CA ALA A 211 -7.66 -34.50 -20.61
C ALA A 211 -7.39 -35.99 -20.31
N HIS A 212 -7.00 -36.32 -19.07
CA HIS A 212 -6.81 -37.69 -18.60
C HIS A 212 -7.99 -38.24 -17.77
N GLY A 213 -9.10 -37.49 -17.71
CA GLY A 213 -10.37 -37.90 -17.13
C GLY A 213 -10.48 -37.65 -15.61
N VAL A 214 -9.64 -36.77 -15.06
CA VAL A 214 -9.75 -36.29 -13.68
C VAL A 214 -10.73 -35.10 -13.62
N PRO A 215 -11.90 -35.24 -12.99
CA PRO A 215 -12.86 -34.14 -12.91
C PRO A 215 -12.32 -32.97 -12.08
N ARG A 216 -12.66 -31.73 -12.48
CA ARG A 216 -12.22 -30.51 -11.78
C ARG A 216 -12.40 -30.55 -10.26
N LYS A 217 -13.54 -31.02 -9.76
CA LYS A 217 -13.81 -31.09 -8.31
C LYS A 217 -12.81 -31.98 -7.57
N GLU A 218 -12.42 -33.09 -8.20
CA GLU A 218 -11.44 -34.02 -7.64
C GLU A 218 -10.02 -33.49 -7.78
N PHE A 219 -9.71 -32.84 -8.89
CA PHE A 219 -8.43 -32.15 -9.04
C PHE A 219 -8.22 -31.10 -7.94
N LEU A 220 -9.18 -30.18 -7.77
CA LEU A 220 -9.10 -29.13 -6.76
C LEU A 220 -8.97 -29.70 -5.34
N HIS A 221 -9.68 -30.78 -5.02
CA HIS A 221 -9.59 -31.43 -3.71
C HIS A 221 -8.21 -32.01 -3.40
N ASN A 222 -7.48 -32.48 -4.43
CA ASN A 222 -6.15 -33.08 -4.25
C ASN A 222 -5.00 -32.11 -4.54
N TYR A 223 -5.30 -30.94 -5.09
CA TYR A 223 -4.32 -29.92 -5.45
C TYR A 223 -4.23 -28.81 -4.39
N ILE A 224 -5.38 -28.29 -3.95
CA ILE A 224 -5.43 -27.17 -2.99
C ILE A 224 -4.82 -27.59 -1.65
N GLY A 225 -3.88 -26.79 -1.12
CA GLY A 225 -3.11 -27.08 0.08
C GLY A 225 -2.00 -28.12 -0.11
N SER A 226 -1.70 -28.51 -1.35
CA SER A 226 -0.59 -29.39 -1.72
C SER A 226 0.16 -28.86 -2.94
N GLU A 227 0.09 -27.56 -3.20
CA GLU A 227 0.69 -26.88 -4.35
C GLU A 227 2.22 -26.99 -4.33
N LEU A 228 2.80 -26.98 -3.13
CA LEU A 228 4.25 -27.02 -2.89
C LEU A 228 4.79 -28.39 -2.44
N GLU A 229 3.93 -29.42 -2.41
CA GLU A 229 4.35 -30.76 -2.02
C GLU A 229 5.25 -31.40 -3.10
N PRO A 230 6.49 -31.83 -2.77
CA PRO A 230 7.42 -32.41 -3.74
C PRO A 230 6.92 -33.74 -4.33
N ASP A 231 6.36 -34.61 -3.49
CA ASP A 231 5.92 -35.97 -3.88
C ASP A 231 4.46 -36.01 -4.36
N TRP A 232 3.87 -34.86 -4.68
CA TRP A 232 2.46 -34.74 -5.08
C TRP A 232 2.10 -35.67 -6.23
N ALA A 233 2.96 -35.75 -7.25
CA ALA A 233 2.73 -36.58 -8.43
C ALA A 233 2.65 -38.07 -8.08
N GLU A 234 3.56 -38.57 -7.24
CA GLU A 234 3.54 -39.97 -6.79
C GLU A 234 2.34 -40.26 -5.87
N ARG A 235 1.98 -39.31 -5.00
CA ARG A 235 0.80 -39.44 -4.14
C ARG A 235 -0.49 -39.53 -4.96
N VAL A 236 -0.69 -38.62 -5.92
CA VAL A 236 -1.93 -38.61 -6.70
C VAL A 236 -2.01 -39.79 -7.66
N ARG A 237 -0.88 -40.31 -8.13
CA ARG A 237 -0.79 -41.51 -8.98
C ARG A 237 -1.51 -42.71 -8.37
N GLU A 238 -1.42 -42.89 -7.06
CA GLU A 238 -2.02 -44.01 -6.32
C GLU A 238 -3.51 -43.85 -6.02
N ILE A 239 -4.10 -42.67 -6.25
CA ILE A 239 -5.51 -42.41 -5.94
C ILE A 239 -6.45 -43.23 -6.83
N SER A 240 -6.22 -43.22 -8.14
CA SER A 240 -7.04 -43.99 -9.09
C SER A 240 -6.40 -44.13 -10.47
N ALA A 241 -6.95 -45.02 -11.29
CA ALA A 241 -6.44 -45.31 -12.64
C ALA A 241 -6.41 -44.09 -13.61
N LYS A 242 -7.17 -43.03 -13.33
CA LYS A 242 -7.15 -41.78 -14.12
C LYS A 242 -5.97 -40.89 -13.73
N TRP A 243 -5.66 -40.77 -12.44
CA TRP A 243 -4.47 -40.06 -11.98
C TRP A 243 -3.20 -40.79 -12.39
N LYS A 244 -3.20 -42.13 -12.30
CA LYS A 244 -2.11 -42.93 -12.84
C LYS A 244 -1.85 -42.67 -14.32
N ARG A 245 -2.90 -42.56 -15.14
CA ARG A 245 -2.79 -42.19 -16.57
C ARG A 245 -2.25 -40.78 -16.79
N LEU A 246 -2.63 -39.82 -15.96
CA LEU A 246 -2.09 -38.45 -15.99
C LEU A 246 -0.58 -38.46 -15.71
N VAL A 247 -0.16 -39.07 -14.61
CA VAL A 247 1.23 -39.08 -14.16
C VAL A 247 2.11 -39.92 -15.10
N ASP A 248 1.66 -41.11 -15.50
CA ASP A 248 2.42 -41.97 -16.42
C ASP A 248 2.51 -41.38 -17.84
N GLY A 249 1.51 -40.60 -18.28
CA GLY A 249 1.45 -40.02 -19.62
C GLY A 249 2.06 -38.62 -19.74
N LYS A 250 1.92 -37.79 -18.70
CA LYS A 250 2.26 -36.36 -18.69
C LYS A 250 3.02 -35.93 -17.43
N GLY A 251 3.65 -36.86 -16.71
CA GLY A 251 4.39 -36.59 -15.48
C GLY A 251 5.45 -35.50 -15.62
N GLU A 252 6.24 -35.50 -16.70
CA GLU A 252 7.23 -34.44 -16.95
C GLU A 252 6.58 -33.06 -17.11
N GLU A 253 5.48 -32.96 -17.87
CA GLU A 253 4.78 -31.70 -18.09
C GLU A 253 4.08 -31.19 -16.81
N VAL A 254 3.54 -32.12 -16.01
CA VAL A 254 3.01 -31.84 -14.67
C VAL A 254 4.12 -31.31 -13.76
N GLN A 255 5.29 -31.93 -13.76
CA GLN A 255 6.41 -31.50 -12.93
C GLN A 255 6.89 -30.11 -13.32
N VAL A 256 7.10 -29.85 -14.62
CA VAL A 256 7.51 -28.53 -15.11
C VAL A 256 6.53 -27.43 -14.69
N VAL A 257 5.22 -27.67 -14.82
CA VAL A 257 4.21 -26.69 -14.40
C VAL A 257 4.23 -26.47 -12.89
N ARG A 258 4.45 -27.52 -12.10
CA ARG A 258 4.53 -27.41 -10.63
C ARG A 258 5.83 -26.75 -10.17
N ASP A 259 6.94 -26.95 -10.88
CA ASP A 259 8.20 -26.26 -10.64
C ASP A 259 8.02 -24.76 -10.91
N GLU A 260 7.39 -24.38 -12.03
CA GLU A 260 7.07 -22.98 -12.33
C GLU A 260 6.12 -22.35 -11.27
N ILE A 261 5.14 -23.11 -10.77
CA ILE A 261 4.26 -22.67 -9.66
C ILE A 261 5.07 -22.48 -8.37
N SER A 262 6.01 -23.40 -8.09
CA SER A 262 6.88 -23.33 -6.90
C SER A 262 7.85 -22.15 -6.98
N GLU A 263 8.39 -21.85 -8.18
CA GLU A 263 9.20 -20.66 -8.43
C GLU A 263 8.40 -19.38 -8.16
N ILE A 264 7.15 -19.31 -8.61
CA ILE A 264 6.27 -18.17 -8.31
C ILE A 264 6.02 -18.07 -6.80
N ALA A 265 5.74 -19.16 -6.11
CA ALA A 265 5.55 -19.13 -4.66
C ALA A 265 6.81 -18.66 -3.91
N GLN A 266 8.00 -19.02 -4.41
CA GLN A 266 9.27 -18.52 -3.87
C GLN A 266 9.48 -17.03 -4.19
N GLU A 267 9.08 -16.57 -5.38
CA GLU A 267 9.16 -15.17 -5.80
C GLU A 267 8.24 -14.27 -4.97
N ILE A 268 7.01 -14.72 -4.70
CA ILE A 268 6.06 -13.96 -3.85
C ILE A 268 6.37 -14.20 -2.36
N GLY A 269 7.06 -15.28 -1.98
CA GLY A 269 7.42 -15.66 -0.62
C GLY A 269 6.26 -15.84 0.37
N ILE A 270 5.06 -16.11 -0.16
CA ILE A 270 3.87 -16.55 0.58
C ILE A 270 3.42 -17.91 0.05
N PRO A 271 2.81 -18.75 0.90
CA PRO A 271 2.09 -19.93 0.46
C PRO A 271 1.00 -19.56 -0.57
N ILE A 272 0.70 -20.46 -1.51
CA ILE A 272 -0.30 -20.21 -2.58
C ILE A 272 -1.74 -20.20 -2.03
N ASP A 273 -1.96 -20.77 -0.85
CA ASP A 273 -3.25 -20.83 -0.18
C ASP A 273 -3.66 -19.54 0.54
N ASP A 274 -2.73 -18.59 0.72
CA ASP A 274 -2.94 -17.26 1.32
C ASP A 274 -3.11 -16.16 0.25
#